data_AF-A0A447NZ42-F1
#
_entry.id   AF-A0A447NZ42-F1
#
_cell.length_a   1.000
_cell.length_b   1.000
_cell.length_c   1.000
_cell.angle_alpha   90.00
_cell.angle_beta   90.00
_cell.angle_gamma   90.00
#
_symmetry.space_group_name_H-M   'P 1'
#
loop_
_entity.id
_entity.type
_entity.pdbx_description
1 polymer ?
#
loop_
_entity_poly.entity_id
_entity_poly.type
_entity_poly.pdbx_seq_one_letter_code
_entity_poly.pdbx_strand_id
1 'polypeptide(L)'
;MIGYMLAQRLALEPDMPPVTAVLTRIKVSADDPAFLEPEKFIGPVYSPEEQMSLEATYGWHMKRDGKYLRRVVASPAPRQIIESAAIELLLKEGHVVICSGGGGVPVAGEGEGVEAVIDKDLAAALLAEQIAADGLIILTDADAVYEHWGTPQQRAIRQASPDELAPFAKADGAMGPKVTAVSGYVKRCGKPAWIGALSRIDDTLAGRAGTCICL
;
A
#
# COMPACT_ATOMS: atom_id res chain seq x y z
N MET A 1 6.54 15.27 3.12
CA MET A 1 6.52 14.18 2.12
C MET A 1 7.59 13.17 2.49
N ILE A 2 7.22 11.94 2.88
CA ILE A 2 8.21 10.89 3.25
C ILE A 2 9.15 10.58 2.08
N GLY A 3 8.63 10.52 0.84
CA GLY A 3 9.44 10.25 -0.35
C GLY A 3 10.58 11.25 -0.56
N TYR A 4 10.38 12.53 -0.26
CA TYR A 4 11.44 13.54 -0.29
C TYR A 4 12.55 13.24 0.72
N MET A 5 12.18 12.91 1.97
CA MET A 5 13.15 12.60 3.02
C MET A 5 13.94 11.34 2.70
N LEU A 6 13.27 10.33 2.14
CA LEU A 6 13.91 9.10 1.65
C LEU A 6 14.90 9.41 0.52
N ALA A 7 14.47 10.18 -0.48
CA ALA A 7 15.32 10.56 -1.61
C ALA A 7 16.58 11.31 -1.13
N GLN A 8 16.39 12.31 -0.27
CA GLN A 8 17.48 13.09 0.31
C GLN A 8 18.44 12.20 1.10
N ARG A 9 17.93 11.29 1.94
CA ARG A 9 18.79 10.46 2.78
C ARG A 9 19.55 9.40 1.99
N LEU A 10 18.88 8.74 1.04
CA LEU A 10 19.50 7.71 0.21
C LEU A 10 20.58 8.31 -0.70
N ALA A 11 20.33 9.48 -1.30
CA ALA A 11 21.31 10.15 -2.16
C ALA A 11 22.62 10.56 -1.45
N LEU A 12 22.66 10.52 -0.11
CA LEU A 12 23.87 10.77 0.69
C LEU A 12 24.65 9.50 1.01
N GLU A 13 24.12 8.31 0.74
CA GLU A 13 24.84 7.05 0.96
C GLU A 13 25.95 6.87 -0.09
N PRO A 14 27.16 6.49 0.33
CA PRO A 14 28.22 6.11 -0.61
C PRO A 14 27.74 5.03 -1.57
N ASP A 15 28.14 5.14 -2.83
CA ASP A 15 27.80 4.18 -3.90
C ASP A 15 26.29 4.03 -4.22
N MET A 16 25.42 4.89 -3.67
CA MET A 16 24.01 4.92 -4.03
C MET A 16 23.85 5.37 -5.50
N PRO A 17 23.12 4.61 -6.34
CA PRO A 17 22.76 5.07 -7.67
C PRO A 17 21.90 6.35 -7.62
N PRO A 18 21.75 7.08 -8.74
CA PRO A 18 20.88 8.25 -8.78
C PRO A 18 19.48 7.95 -8.23
N VAL A 19 19.07 8.68 -7.19
CA VAL A 19 17.75 8.50 -6.56
C VAL A 19 16.78 9.50 -7.16
N THR A 20 15.62 9.04 -7.63
CA THR A 20 14.62 9.91 -8.26
C THR A 20 13.24 9.69 -7.65
N ALA A 21 12.64 10.76 -7.15
CA ALA A 21 11.27 10.77 -6.66
C ALA A 21 10.31 11.18 -7.78
N VAL A 22 9.37 10.31 -8.13
CA VAL A 22 8.39 10.53 -9.19
C VAL A 22 7.01 10.80 -8.60
N LEU A 23 6.42 11.96 -8.91
CA LEU A 23 5.01 12.20 -8.62
C LEU A 23 4.18 11.20 -9.44
N THR A 24 3.37 10.41 -8.75
CA THR A 24 2.68 9.27 -9.38
C THR A 24 1.18 9.46 -9.29
N ARG A 25 0.50 9.42 -10.43
CA ARG A 25 -0.95 9.39 -10.57
C ARG A 25 -1.41 7.97 -10.84
N ILE A 26 -2.48 7.57 -10.18
CA ILE A 26 -3.03 6.23 -10.30
C ILE A 26 -4.50 6.33 -10.67
N LYS A 27 -4.85 5.74 -11.81
CA LYS A 27 -6.22 5.67 -12.30
C LYS A 27 -7.05 4.75 -11.42
N VAL A 28 -8.22 5.21 -11.03
CA VAL A 28 -9.25 4.46 -10.30
C VAL A 28 -10.57 4.47 -11.07
N SER A 29 -11.52 3.61 -10.71
CA SER A 29 -12.88 3.67 -11.28
C SER A 29 -13.64 4.85 -10.71
N ALA A 30 -14.34 5.62 -11.54
CA ALA A 30 -15.33 6.58 -11.02
C ALA A 30 -16.48 5.86 -10.30
N ASP A 31 -16.86 4.68 -10.80
CA ASP A 31 -17.93 3.84 -10.23
C ASP A 31 -17.41 2.83 -9.18
N ASP A 32 -16.27 3.08 -8.55
CA ASP A 32 -15.77 2.17 -7.51
C ASP A 32 -16.75 2.18 -6.31
N PRO A 33 -17.22 1.02 -5.82
CA PRO A 33 -18.15 0.96 -4.69
C PRO A 33 -17.62 1.67 -3.43
N ALA A 34 -16.30 1.80 -3.27
CA ALA A 34 -15.70 2.52 -2.14
C ALA A 34 -16.08 4.01 -2.08
N PHE A 35 -16.56 4.61 -3.18
CA PHE A 35 -17.08 5.98 -3.18
C PHE A 35 -18.48 6.09 -2.57
N LEU A 36 -19.28 5.00 -2.58
CA LEU A 36 -20.61 4.99 -1.97
C LEU A 36 -20.53 4.88 -0.45
N GLU A 37 -19.57 4.09 0.05
CA GLU A 37 -19.35 3.88 1.48
C GLU A 37 -17.89 4.15 1.88
N PRO A 38 -17.50 5.42 2.05
CA PRO A 38 -16.16 5.78 2.52
C PRO A 38 -15.84 5.20 3.91
N GLU A 39 -14.71 4.52 4.04
CA GLU A 39 -14.29 3.89 5.31
C GLU A 39 -12.89 4.31 5.78
N LYS A 40 -12.07 4.88 4.89
CA LYS A 40 -10.67 5.16 5.20
C LYS A 40 -10.54 6.44 5.99
N PHE A 41 -10.23 6.33 7.29
CA PHE A 41 -9.98 7.49 8.15
C PHE A 41 -8.75 8.29 7.72
N ILE A 42 -8.90 9.60 7.62
CA ILE A 42 -7.84 10.56 7.29
C ILE A 42 -7.90 11.81 8.19
N GLY A 43 -6.81 12.57 8.20
CA GLY A 43 -6.77 13.87 8.87
C GLY A 43 -6.83 13.78 10.40
N PRO A 44 -7.03 14.94 11.06
CA PRO A 44 -7.07 15.05 12.51
C PRO A 44 -8.37 14.49 13.10
N VAL A 45 -8.42 14.43 14.43
CA VAL A 45 -9.63 14.10 15.20
C VAL A 45 -10.45 15.36 15.49
N TYR A 46 -11.77 15.21 15.52
CA TYR A 46 -12.76 16.26 15.78
C TYR A 46 -13.69 15.84 16.93
N SER A 47 -14.35 16.80 17.55
CA SER A 47 -15.41 16.53 18.52
C SER A 47 -16.69 16.08 17.82
N PRO A 48 -17.53 15.22 18.45
CA PRO A 48 -18.82 14.81 17.89
C PRO A 48 -19.78 15.95 17.55
N GLU A 49 -19.65 17.09 18.26
CA GLU A 49 -20.50 18.27 18.09
C GLU A 49 -20.20 19.02 16.79
N GLU A 50 -19.00 18.86 16.23
CA GLU A 50 -18.58 19.54 15.00
C GLU A 50 -19.10 18.85 13.72
N GLN A 51 -19.69 17.65 13.82
CA GLN A 51 -20.06 16.83 12.65
C GLN A 51 -20.89 17.60 11.63
N MET A 52 -22.05 18.12 12.05
CA MET A 52 -22.99 18.77 11.15
C MET A 52 -22.38 20.00 10.46
N SER A 53 -21.51 20.73 11.16
CA SER A 53 -20.83 21.90 10.61
C SER A 53 -19.81 21.51 9.53
N LEU A 54 -19.00 20.47 9.79
CA LEU A 54 -17.98 19.99 8.85
C LEU A 54 -18.61 19.38 7.60
N GLU A 55 -19.67 18.58 7.78
CA GLU A 55 -20.42 17.98 6.66
C GLU A 55 -21.11 19.05 5.81
N ALA A 56 -21.74 20.07 6.42
CA ALA A 56 -22.39 21.15 5.69
C ALA A 56 -21.39 22.06 4.96
N THR A 57 -20.23 22.33 5.56
CA THR A 57 -19.24 23.27 4.99
C THR A 57 -18.44 22.65 3.85
N TYR A 58 -18.02 21.39 4.01
CA TYR A 58 -17.06 20.75 3.10
C TYR A 58 -17.62 19.54 2.36
N GLY A 59 -18.85 19.11 2.67
CA GLY A 59 -19.41 17.88 2.11
C GLY A 59 -18.66 16.61 2.54
N TRP A 60 -17.93 16.67 3.65
CA TRP A 60 -17.15 15.53 4.13
C TRP A 60 -18.06 14.41 4.65
N HIS A 61 -17.58 13.18 4.56
CA HIS A 61 -18.14 12.06 5.30
C HIS A 61 -17.35 11.88 6.60
N MET A 62 -18.04 11.85 7.73
CA MET A 62 -17.43 11.70 9.05
C MET A 62 -17.88 10.37 9.69
N LYS A 63 -16.95 9.62 10.28
CA LYS A 63 -17.26 8.42 11.08
C LYS A 63 -16.64 8.56 12.47
N ARG A 64 -17.22 7.85 13.46
CA ARG A 64 -16.66 7.76 14.81
C ARG A 64 -15.37 6.96 14.82
N ASP A 65 -14.34 7.51 15.45
CA ASP A 65 -13.08 6.85 15.78
C ASP A 65 -12.91 6.90 17.32
N GLY A 66 -13.44 5.87 17.97
CA GLY A 66 -13.56 5.82 19.43
C GLY A 66 -14.45 6.96 19.97
N LYS A 67 -13.86 7.84 20.79
CA LYS A 67 -14.54 9.00 21.38
C LYS A 67 -14.56 10.24 20.48
N TYR A 68 -13.86 10.19 19.36
CA TYR A 68 -13.72 11.31 18.42
C TYR A 68 -14.47 11.05 17.12
N LEU A 69 -14.53 12.06 16.27
CA LEU A 69 -14.87 11.95 14.85
C LEU A 69 -13.63 12.13 13.99
N ARG A 70 -13.62 11.46 12.84
CA ARG A 70 -12.61 11.68 11.81
C ARG A 70 -13.25 11.65 10.43
N ARG A 71 -12.66 12.41 9.52
CA ARG A 71 -13.03 12.37 8.10
C ARG A 71 -12.71 10.99 7.56
N VAL A 72 -13.64 10.42 6.80
CA VAL A 72 -13.42 9.23 5.99
C VAL A 72 -13.47 9.59 4.51
N VAL A 73 -12.64 8.92 3.74
CA VAL A 73 -12.62 9.01 2.28
C VAL A 73 -12.65 7.63 1.66
N ALA A 74 -12.97 7.57 0.37
CA ALA A 74 -12.98 6.35 -0.39
C ALA A 74 -11.57 5.74 -0.47
N SER A 75 -11.51 4.41 -0.54
CA SER A 75 -10.28 3.64 -0.79
C SER A 75 -10.45 2.73 -2.01
N PRO A 76 -10.60 3.30 -3.22
CA PRO A 76 -10.85 2.53 -4.43
C PRO A 76 -9.66 1.67 -4.84
N ALA A 77 -9.92 0.63 -5.62
CA ALA A 77 -8.87 -0.24 -6.12
C ALA A 77 -8.04 0.47 -7.21
N PRO A 78 -6.69 0.41 -7.16
CA PRO A 78 -5.86 1.00 -8.21
C PRO A 78 -5.98 0.18 -9.50
N ARG A 79 -6.12 0.84 -10.65
CA ARG A 79 -6.25 0.18 -11.96
C ARG A 79 -5.05 0.37 -12.87
N GLN A 80 -4.44 1.54 -12.86
CA GLN A 80 -3.31 1.84 -13.73
C GLN A 80 -2.42 2.94 -13.14
N ILE A 81 -1.11 2.72 -13.11
CA ILE A 81 -0.15 3.79 -12.80
C ILE A 81 0.19 4.52 -14.10
N ILE A 82 -0.09 5.82 -14.16
CA ILE A 82 0.07 6.61 -15.39
C ILE A 82 1.56 6.77 -15.73
N GLU A 83 2.40 7.00 -14.73
CA GLU A 83 3.84 7.20 -14.91
C GLU A 83 4.65 5.88 -14.98
N SER A 84 4.00 4.71 -15.12
CA SER A 84 4.69 3.41 -15.15
C SER A 84 5.79 3.34 -16.21
N ALA A 85 5.54 3.83 -17.44
CA ALA A 85 6.56 3.86 -18.49
C ALA A 85 7.76 4.77 -18.15
N ALA A 86 7.53 5.90 -17.49
CA ALA A 86 8.62 6.78 -17.06
C ALA A 86 9.44 6.13 -15.93
N ILE A 87 8.77 5.43 -15.00
CA ILE A 87 9.42 4.66 -13.94
C ILE A 87 10.32 3.58 -14.54
N GLU A 88 9.83 2.81 -15.52
CA GLU A 88 10.66 1.80 -16.20
C GLU A 88 11.88 2.39 -16.89
N LEU A 89 11.75 3.55 -17.55
CA LEU A 89 12.89 4.21 -18.21
C LEU A 89 13.96 4.61 -17.18
N LEU A 90 13.56 5.18 -16.05
CA LEU A 90 14.49 5.52 -14.96
C LEU A 90 15.19 4.28 -14.40
N LEU A 91 14.44 3.18 -14.20
CA LEU A 91 15.02 1.91 -13.74
C LEU A 91 16.04 1.36 -14.74
N LYS A 92 15.77 1.45 -16.05
CA LYS A 92 16.69 1.03 -17.13
C LYS A 92 17.98 1.86 -17.15
N GLU A 93 17.91 3.13 -16.78
CA GLU A 93 19.07 4.02 -16.61
C GLU A 93 19.78 3.84 -15.26
N GLY A 94 19.39 2.84 -14.45
CA GLY A 94 20.05 2.50 -13.19
C GLY A 94 19.66 3.39 -12.01
N HIS A 95 18.54 4.11 -12.10
CA HIS A 95 18.04 4.91 -10.96
C HIS A 95 17.40 4.03 -9.89
N VAL A 96 17.53 4.47 -8.63
CA VAL A 96 16.62 4.05 -7.55
C VAL A 96 15.40 4.96 -7.59
N VAL A 97 14.22 4.40 -7.87
CA VAL A 97 12.99 5.18 -8.07
C VAL A 97 12.09 5.11 -6.84
N ILE A 98 11.74 6.28 -6.29
CA ILE A 98 10.73 6.44 -5.24
C ILE A 98 9.46 6.95 -5.89
N CYS A 99 8.37 6.19 -5.83
CA CYS A 99 7.10 6.52 -6.48
C CYS A 99 5.91 6.10 -5.61
N SER A 100 4.69 6.37 -6.07
CA SER A 100 3.44 5.98 -5.42
C SER A 100 3.35 6.38 -3.94
N GLY A 101 3.95 7.53 -3.59
CA GLY A 101 3.97 8.03 -2.21
C GLY A 101 2.56 8.19 -1.66
N GLY A 102 2.27 7.54 -0.52
CA GLY A 102 0.94 7.55 0.09
C GLY A 102 -0.13 6.77 -0.67
N GLY A 103 0.25 5.91 -1.63
CA GLY A 103 -0.66 5.24 -2.54
C GLY A 103 -0.80 5.93 -3.90
N GLY A 104 -0.11 7.06 -4.11
CA GLY A 104 -0.22 7.86 -5.34
C GLY A 104 -1.42 8.81 -5.34
N VAL A 105 -1.47 9.70 -6.33
CA VAL A 105 -2.56 10.66 -6.51
C VAL A 105 -3.68 9.97 -7.29
N PRO A 106 -4.85 9.70 -6.67
CA PRO A 106 -5.96 9.07 -7.36
C PRO A 106 -6.55 10.00 -8.42
N VAL A 107 -6.73 9.47 -9.62
CA VAL A 107 -7.39 10.17 -10.73
C VAL A 107 -8.46 9.29 -11.37
N ALA A 108 -9.55 9.89 -11.81
CA ALA A 108 -10.60 9.25 -12.59
C ALA A 108 -10.62 9.80 -14.03
N GLY A 109 -11.50 9.28 -14.89
CA GLY A 109 -11.74 9.83 -16.22
C GLY A 109 -10.48 9.98 -17.08
N GLU A 110 -10.23 11.21 -17.53
CA GLU A 110 -9.09 11.62 -18.36
C GLU A 110 -7.93 12.19 -17.52
N GLY A 111 -8.02 12.16 -16.19
CA GLY A 111 -6.97 12.59 -15.28
C GLY A 111 -7.44 13.53 -14.17
N GLU A 112 -8.76 13.69 -14.00
CA GLU A 112 -9.33 14.50 -12.94
C GLU A 112 -8.98 13.91 -11.57
N GLY A 113 -8.40 14.73 -10.69
CA GLY A 113 -8.12 14.33 -9.32
C GLY A 113 -9.40 14.05 -8.54
N VAL A 114 -9.42 12.97 -7.76
CA VAL A 114 -10.54 12.60 -6.90
C VAL A 114 -10.12 12.53 -5.44
N GLU A 115 -11.00 12.88 -4.51
CA GLU A 115 -10.68 12.81 -3.08
C GLU A 115 -10.80 11.36 -2.57
N ALA A 116 -9.69 10.62 -2.65
CA ALA A 116 -9.60 9.25 -2.19
C ALA A 116 -8.20 8.94 -1.64
N VAL A 117 -8.05 7.79 -0.97
CA VAL A 117 -6.75 7.25 -0.57
C VAL A 117 -6.62 5.84 -1.11
N ILE A 118 -5.71 5.64 -2.06
CA ILE A 118 -5.41 4.32 -2.58
C ILE A 118 -4.56 3.56 -1.56
N ASP A 119 -4.85 2.29 -1.36
CA ASP A 119 -4.03 1.44 -0.52
C ASP A 119 -2.62 1.28 -1.12
N LYS A 120 -1.60 1.62 -0.32
CA LYS A 120 -0.20 1.61 -0.75
C LYS A 120 0.31 0.21 -1.11
N ASP A 121 -0.21 -0.83 -0.47
CA ASP A 121 0.22 -2.21 -0.69
C ASP A 121 -0.38 -2.69 -2.03
N LEU A 122 -1.65 -2.36 -2.31
CA LEU A 122 -2.26 -2.58 -3.63
C LEU A 122 -1.59 -1.77 -4.75
N ALA A 123 -1.22 -0.52 -4.49
CA ALA A 123 -0.50 0.32 -5.45
C ALA A 123 0.89 -0.24 -5.76
N ALA A 124 1.62 -0.73 -4.76
CA ALA A 124 2.90 -1.40 -4.95
C ALA A 124 2.78 -2.70 -5.75
N ALA A 125 1.75 -3.51 -5.45
CA ALA A 125 1.46 -4.72 -6.21
C ALA A 125 1.13 -4.43 -7.68
N LEU A 126 0.32 -3.40 -7.95
CA LEU A 126 0.03 -2.95 -9.31
C LEU A 126 1.29 -2.46 -10.04
N LEU A 127 2.15 -1.68 -9.37
CA LEU A 127 3.40 -1.23 -9.96
C LEU A 127 4.27 -2.42 -10.34
N ALA A 128 4.48 -3.36 -9.40
CA ALA A 128 5.30 -4.55 -9.60
C ALA A 128 4.80 -5.39 -10.78
N GLU A 129 3.49 -5.51 -10.94
CA GLU A 129 2.87 -6.15 -12.11
C GLU A 129 3.16 -5.38 -13.40
N GLN A 130 2.95 -4.07 -13.43
CA GLN A 130 3.12 -3.25 -14.64
C GLN A 130 4.56 -3.19 -15.13
N ILE A 131 5.54 -3.20 -14.22
CA ILE A 131 6.97 -3.18 -14.55
C ILE A 131 7.57 -4.59 -14.68
N ALA A 132 6.74 -5.64 -14.62
CA ALA A 132 7.17 -7.04 -14.64
C ALA A 132 8.29 -7.36 -13.63
N ALA A 133 8.15 -6.88 -12.40
CA ALA A 133 9.13 -7.08 -11.35
C ALA A 133 9.38 -8.57 -11.07
N ASP A 134 10.60 -8.91 -10.64
CA ASP A 134 10.93 -10.29 -10.26
C ASP A 134 10.39 -10.69 -8.90
N GLY A 135 9.95 -9.73 -8.10
CA GLY A 135 9.30 -9.96 -6.82
C GLY A 135 8.79 -8.68 -6.17
N LEU A 136 7.96 -8.85 -5.15
CA LEU A 136 7.37 -7.74 -4.39
C LEU A 136 7.66 -7.92 -2.90
N ILE A 137 8.17 -6.88 -2.24
CA ILE A 137 8.39 -6.87 -0.79
C ILE A 137 7.51 -5.83 -0.12
N ILE A 138 6.77 -6.24 0.93
CA ILE A 138 6.03 -5.33 1.81
C ILE A 138 6.70 -5.35 3.18
N LEU A 139 7.23 -4.18 3.56
CA LEU A 139 7.88 -4.00 4.85
C LEU A 139 6.90 -3.35 5.85
N THR A 140 6.82 -3.92 7.05
CA THR A 140 5.89 -3.50 8.10
C THR A 140 6.50 -3.70 9.49
N ASP A 141 5.75 -3.38 10.55
CA ASP A 141 6.23 -3.51 11.93
C ASP A 141 6.13 -4.96 12.44
N ALA A 142 5.23 -5.76 11.86
CA ALA A 142 5.17 -7.20 12.07
C ALA A 142 6.28 -7.91 11.28
N ASP A 143 6.93 -8.90 11.91
CA ASP A 143 8.04 -9.65 11.30
C ASP A 143 7.60 -10.84 10.44
N ALA A 144 6.31 -11.16 10.39
CA ALA A 144 5.67 -12.17 9.55
C ALA A 144 4.13 -12.03 9.58
N VAL A 145 3.43 -12.78 8.74
CA VAL A 145 2.02 -13.15 8.92
C VAL A 145 1.95 -14.26 9.98
N TYR A 146 0.93 -14.22 10.84
CA TYR A 146 0.78 -15.15 11.96
C TYR A 146 -0.57 -15.86 11.96
N GLU A 147 -0.53 -17.15 12.24
CA GLU A 147 -1.68 -17.87 12.80
C GLU A 147 -1.87 -17.48 14.26
N HIS A 148 -3.13 -17.49 14.73
CA HIS A 148 -3.49 -17.23 16.12
C HIS A 148 -2.85 -15.96 16.73
N TRP A 149 -2.74 -14.90 15.92
CA TRP A 149 -2.12 -13.62 16.31
C TRP A 149 -2.62 -13.10 17.66
N GLY A 150 -1.69 -12.67 18.52
CA GLY A 150 -2.01 -12.10 19.84
C GLY A 150 -2.36 -13.13 20.91
N THR A 151 -2.19 -14.42 20.64
CA THR A 151 -2.43 -15.51 21.60
C THR A 151 -1.13 -16.25 21.94
N PRO A 152 -1.09 -17.03 23.05
CA PRO A 152 0.05 -17.91 23.34
C PRO A 152 0.32 -18.97 22.26
N GLN A 153 -0.65 -19.24 21.38
CA GLN A 153 -0.54 -20.20 20.28
C GLN A 153 -0.08 -19.54 18.97
N GLN A 154 0.28 -18.25 18.99
CA GLN A 154 0.66 -17.54 17.77
C GLN A 154 1.86 -18.22 17.07
N ARG A 155 1.75 -18.41 15.75
CA ARG A 155 2.77 -19.09 14.94
C ARG A 155 3.03 -18.32 13.66
N ALA A 156 4.30 -17.98 13.42
CA ALA A 156 4.70 -17.29 12.20
C ALA A 156 4.57 -18.23 10.99
N ILE A 157 3.89 -17.75 9.95
CA ILE A 157 3.83 -18.39 8.64
C ILE A 157 5.09 -17.98 7.88
N ARG A 158 6.02 -18.90 7.64
CA ARG A 158 7.28 -18.60 6.95
C ARG A 158 7.18 -18.72 5.44
N GLN A 159 6.37 -19.67 4.98
CA GLN A 159 6.08 -19.91 3.57
C GLN A 159 4.62 -20.27 3.45
N ALA A 160 3.95 -19.75 2.42
CA ALA A 160 2.58 -20.12 2.10
C ALA A 160 2.25 -19.79 0.64
N SER A 161 1.30 -20.52 0.09
CA SER A 161 0.61 -20.17 -1.14
C SER A 161 -0.42 -19.06 -0.91
N PRO A 162 -0.82 -18.34 -1.97
CA PRO A 162 -1.93 -17.40 -1.88
C PRO A 162 -3.23 -18.02 -1.35
N ASP A 163 -3.47 -19.30 -1.60
CA ASP A 163 -4.68 -20.01 -1.16
C ASP A 163 -4.61 -20.37 0.33
N GLU A 164 -3.45 -20.77 0.83
CA GLU A 164 -3.22 -20.96 2.28
C GLU A 164 -3.35 -19.63 3.05
N LEU A 165 -3.02 -18.51 2.43
CA LEU A 165 -3.17 -17.18 3.03
C LEU A 165 -4.56 -16.55 2.87
N ALA A 166 -5.46 -17.14 2.08
CA ALA A 166 -6.80 -16.59 1.85
C ALA A 166 -7.58 -16.27 3.14
N PRO A 167 -7.51 -17.07 4.24
CA PRO A 167 -8.19 -16.75 5.49
C PRO A 167 -7.69 -15.47 6.19
N PHE A 168 -6.49 -14.99 5.84
CA PHE A 168 -5.86 -13.81 6.44
C PHE A 168 -6.12 -12.53 5.64
N ALA A 169 -6.66 -12.64 4.42
CA ALA A 169 -6.99 -11.52 3.52
C ALA A 169 -8.26 -10.76 3.95
N LYS A 170 -8.28 -10.24 5.18
CA LYS A 170 -9.43 -9.52 5.76
C LYS A 170 -9.32 -8.00 5.58
N ALA A 171 -10.45 -7.29 5.53
CA ALA A 171 -10.46 -5.83 5.54
C ALA A 171 -10.26 -5.28 6.97
N ASP A 172 -9.11 -5.56 7.57
CA ASP A 172 -8.78 -5.18 8.97
C ASP A 172 -8.00 -3.86 9.09
N GLY A 173 -7.63 -3.25 7.95
CA GLY A 173 -6.82 -2.03 7.90
C GLY A 173 -5.35 -2.21 8.30
N ALA A 174 -4.88 -3.44 8.50
CA ALA A 174 -3.54 -3.77 8.95
C ALA A 174 -2.88 -4.86 8.09
N MET A 175 -3.02 -6.14 8.47
CA MET A 175 -2.33 -7.25 7.81
C MET A 175 -3.12 -7.77 6.60
N GLY A 176 -4.44 -7.78 6.68
CA GLY A 176 -5.25 -8.36 5.61
C GLY A 176 -5.13 -7.65 4.26
N PRO A 177 -5.07 -6.31 4.16
CA PRO A 177 -4.76 -5.62 2.90
C PRO A 177 -3.41 -6.01 2.30
N LYS A 178 -2.39 -6.26 3.15
CA LYS A 178 -1.05 -6.73 2.72
C LYS A 178 -1.13 -8.10 2.10
N VAL A 179 -1.81 -9.01 2.78
CA VAL A 179 -2.04 -10.38 2.29
C VAL A 179 -2.80 -10.34 0.97
N THR A 180 -3.87 -9.54 0.86
CA THR A 180 -4.62 -9.36 -0.38
C THR A 180 -3.73 -8.88 -1.53
N ALA A 181 -2.89 -7.87 -1.27
CA ALA A 181 -2.00 -7.31 -2.28
C ALA A 181 -0.96 -8.32 -2.79
N VAL A 182 -0.21 -8.96 -1.89
CA VAL A 182 0.84 -9.93 -2.28
C VAL A 182 0.25 -11.19 -2.91
N SER A 183 -0.87 -11.71 -2.38
CA SER A 183 -1.55 -12.88 -2.95
C SER A 183 -2.07 -12.59 -4.35
N GLY A 184 -2.62 -11.40 -4.58
CA GLY A 184 -3.06 -10.96 -5.90
C GLY A 184 -1.90 -10.86 -6.90
N TYR A 185 -0.79 -10.24 -6.49
CA TYR A 185 0.43 -10.15 -7.30
C TYR A 185 0.98 -11.53 -7.67
N VAL A 186 1.15 -12.43 -6.70
CA VAL A 186 1.67 -13.79 -6.92
C VAL A 186 0.76 -14.57 -7.88
N LYS A 187 -0.57 -14.50 -7.71
CA LYS A 187 -1.53 -15.17 -8.60
C LYS A 187 -1.47 -14.65 -10.04
N ARG A 188 -1.28 -13.34 -10.25
CA ARG A 188 -1.27 -12.74 -11.59
C ARG A 188 0.07 -12.84 -12.30
N CYS A 189 1.17 -12.71 -11.55
CA CYS A 189 2.52 -12.61 -12.12
C CYS A 189 3.30 -13.93 -12.05
N GLY A 190 2.92 -14.86 -11.16
CA GLY A 190 3.68 -16.09 -10.89
C GLY A 190 5.05 -15.84 -10.25
N LYS A 191 5.28 -14.62 -9.74
CA LYS A 191 6.53 -14.18 -9.11
C LYS A 191 6.35 -14.15 -7.58
N PRO A 192 7.42 -14.41 -6.80
CA PRO A 192 7.33 -14.44 -5.34
C PRO A 192 7.08 -13.05 -4.74
N ALA A 193 6.46 -13.04 -3.57
CA ALA A 193 6.33 -11.85 -2.75
C ALA A 193 6.67 -12.14 -1.29
N TRP A 194 7.02 -11.10 -0.52
CA TRP A 194 7.30 -11.25 0.91
C TRP A 194 6.62 -10.18 1.73
N ILE A 195 6.24 -10.55 2.97
CA ILE A 195 5.83 -9.62 4.03
C ILE A 195 6.81 -9.81 5.19
N GLY A 196 7.40 -8.74 5.71
CA GLY A 196 8.33 -8.84 6.83
C GLY A 196 8.71 -7.49 7.45
N ALA A 197 9.60 -7.54 8.44
CA ALA A 197 10.09 -6.35 9.12
C ALA A 197 11.23 -5.68 8.35
N LEU A 198 11.22 -4.34 8.27
CA LEU A 198 12.31 -3.57 7.65
C LEU A 198 13.68 -3.91 8.24
N SER A 199 13.77 -4.11 9.56
CA SER A 199 15.00 -4.46 10.26
C SER A 199 15.54 -5.86 9.94
N ARG A 200 14.77 -6.69 9.22
CA ARG A 200 15.12 -8.08 8.87
C ARG A 200 15.00 -8.35 7.38
N ILE A 201 15.22 -7.34 6.54
CA ILE A 201 15.04 -7.46 5.08
C ILE A 201 15.91 -8.58 4.48
N ASP A 202 17.20 -8.65 4.85
CA ASP A 202 18.11 -9.67 4.34
C ASP A 202 17.70 -11.09 4.77
N ASP A 203 17.27 -11.24 6.02
CA ASP A 203 16.74 -12.51 6.52
C ASP A 203 15.42 -12.89 5.86
N THR A 204 14.58 -11.91 5.52
CA THR A 204 13.30 -12.12 4.82
C THR A 204 13.54 -12.63 3.41
N LEU A 205 14.44 -11.99 2.67
CA LEU A 205 14.82 -12.41 1.32
C LEU A 205 15.52 -13.78 1.32
N ALA A 206 16.27 -14.10 2.38
CA ALA A 206 16.89 -15.41 2.57
C ALA A 206 15.95 -16.49 3.12
N GLY A 207 14.67 -16.19 3.37
CA GLY A 207 13.68 -17.14 3.92
C GLY A 207 13.88 -17.51 5.39
N ARG A 208 14.71 -16.76 6.13
CA ARG A 208 14.98 -16.93 7.58
C ARG A 208 14.07 -16.09 8.47
N ALA A 209 13.39 -15.09 7.90
CA ALA A 209 12.41 -14.23 8.55
C ALA A 209 11.27 -13.93 7.58
N GLY A 210 10.27 -13.14 8.01
CA GLY A 210 9.13 -12.81 7.15
C GLY A 210 8.21 -13.99 6.86
N THR A 211 7.34 -13.73 5.90
CA THR A 211 6.50 -14.69 5.18
C THR A 211 6.83 -14.57 3.71
N CYS A 212 7.25 -15.67 3.07
CA CYS A 212 7.38 -15.79 1.63
C CYS A 212 6.08 -16.35 1.05
N ILE A 213 5.57 -15.70 -0.01
CA ILE A 213 4.36 -16.08 -0.72
C ILE A 213 4.75 -16.45 -2.16
N CYS A 214 4.48 -17.70 -2.56
CA CYS A 214 4.76 -18.22 -3.89
C CYS A 214 3.66 -19.19 -4.34
N LEU A 215 3.57 -19.46 -5.65
CA LEU A 215 2.64 -20.46 -6.20
C LEU A 215 3.03 -21.89 -5.79
#